data_AF-A0A8S2JW02-F1
#
_entry.id   AF-A0A8S2JW02-F1
#
_cell.length_a   1.000
_cell.length_b   1.000
_cell.length_c   1.000
_cell.angle_alpha   90.00
_cell.angle_beta   90.00
_cell.angle_gamma   90.00
#
_symmetry.space_group_name_H-M   'P 1'
#
loop_
_entity.id
_entity.type
_entity.pdbx_description
1 polymer ?
#
loop_
_entity_poly.entity_id
_entity_poly.type
_entity_poly.pdbx_seq_one_letter_code
_entity_poly.pdbx_strand_id
1 'polypeptide(L)'
;SWCASGNCLSLHHEYDKAIQAFKRAIQIAPESDYAYTLLGNEYAVIDELERALACFRKAIQLNGRSYKAWNGVALVYLRQEKFPNADFHFSKAANIFRTNPDLICHWAIAQHKCHRSESALSLLNEALKIDPKNALCKFHKAGLLLHLERYHEALSELEELRQIAPKESLVYYLLSKVHRHLKNFHYSYMYMSWSMDLDPKGANNQLKENADKLYSKDEDLLLGMEEMASSITEDDMSQMASQSSLQDMQPMDSSVYVKSAHVQFRISKVPRFFTPINDNLFLAGSFNNWKPNDEQYRLIKNENQPLVYSLNVSLPLGSYQYKITRGTWEKGETLADGSQKSNRYLQVNNNMDVNISVDNWSDNIGKRTASNQVFILESSFSMFPFFNRTRRIWIYLPRDYFQNIVKSYPVIYAHDGQNLFDQLYSYSGEWGIDETLDNLFQTTSSVGKGVIVVGIDNGGSERLNELTPFSNSQYGGGQADKYLEFIIQKLKPYIDTHFRTKSEREHTVILGSSLGGLVSFYAAARYSHIFGRVGVFSPSFWFSDEIYRYASAMFTLSDINPKLYFVCGGKESASTIPDMEKMIQLLIDNKKYTIDKNIKSVIKNDGEHSEWFWKREFVDAIQWLFNN
;
A
#
# COMPACT_ATOMS: atom_id res chain seq x y z
N SER A 1 -4.33 -31.89 -20.05
CA SER A 1 -5.52 -31.36 -19.35
C SER A 1 -5.32 -31.26 -17.85
N TRP A 2 -5.06 -32.35 -17.13
CA TRP A 2 -4.89 -32.29 -15.66
C TRP A 2 -3.75 -31.39 -15.20
N CYS A 3 -2.59 -31.39 -15.87
CA CYS A 3 -1.51 -30.45 -15.55
C CYS A 3 -1.92 -28.97 -15.77
N ALA A 4 -2.68 -28.67 -16.82
CA ALA A 4 -3.14 -27.30 -17.07
C ALA A 4 -4.17 -26.86 -16.01
N SER A 5 -5.08 -27.75 -15.61
CA SER A 5 -6.01 -27.50 -14.50
C SER A 5 -5.26 -27.27 -13.18
N GLY A 6 -4.26 -28.10 -12.88
CA GLY A 6 -3.40 -27.92 -11.71
C GLY A 6 -2.68 -26.57 -11.69
N ASN A 7 -2.11 -26.14 -12.82
CA ASN A 7 -1.46 -24.82 -12.93
C ASN A 7 -2.45 -23.67 -12.68
N CYS A 8 -3.68 -23.77 -13.21
CA CYS A 8 -4.73 -22.76 -13.00
C CYS A 8 -5.13 -22.66 -11.51
N LEU A 9 -5.28 -23.80 -10.84
CA LEU A 9 -5.59 -23.86 -9.41
C LEU A 9 -4.45 -23.32 -8.55
N SER A 10 -3.20 -23.63 -8.91
CA SER A 10 -1.99 -23.13 -8.25
C SER A 10 -1.90 -21.60 -8.33
N LEU A 11 -2.20 -21.03 -9.50
CA LEU A 11 -2.23 -19.57 -9.71
C LEU A 11 -3.28 -18.87 -8.81
N HIS A 12 -4.37 -19.56 -8.47
CA HIS A 12 -5.39 -19.06 -7.54
C HIS A 12 -5.11 -19.42 -6.07
N HIS A 13 -3.90 -19.88 -5.76
CA HIS A 13 -3.45 -20.30 -4.43
C HIS A 13 -4.28 -21.46 -3.84
N GLU A 14 -4.94 -22.25 -4.69
CA GLU A 14 -5.70 -23.45 -4.29
C GLU A 14 -4.81 -24.71 -4.33
N TYR A 15 -3.70 -24.68 -3.58
CA TYR A 15 -2.61 -25.67 -3.65
C TYR A 15 -3.05 -27.12 -3.43
N ASP A 16 -3.98 -27.37 -2.49
CA ASP A 16 -4.48 -28.72 -2.23
C ASP A 16 -5.19 -29.33 -3.44
N LYS A 17 -5.96 -28.52 -4.17
CA LYS A 17 -6.65 -28.96 -5.39
C LYS A 17 -5.67 -29.11 -6.55
N ALA A 18 -4.68 -28.23 -6.66
CA ALA A 18 -3.61 -28.35 -7.64
C ALA A 18 -2.84 -29.67 -7.46
N ILE A 19 -2.47 -30.01 -6.23
CA ILE A 19 -1.82 -31.28 -5.87
C ILE A 19 -2.68 -32.48 -6.29
N GLN A 20 -3.99 -32.45 -6.06
CA GLN A 20 -4.89 -33.52 -6.49
C GLN A 20 -4.94 -33.65 -8.03
N ALA A 21 -4.98 -32.53 -8.74
CA ALA A 21 -4.96 -32.51 -10.20
C ALA A 21 -3.65 -33.09 -10.75
N PHE A 22 -2.49 -32.74 -10.17
CA PHE A 22 -1.20 -33.29 -10.59
C PHE A 22 -1.03 -34.77 -10.23
N LYS A 23 -1.51 -35.21 -9.06
CA LYS A 23 -1.58 -36.64 -8.72
C LYS A 23 -2.41 -37.41 -9.74
N ARG A 24 -3.54 -36.84 -10.18
CA ARG A 24 -4.36 -37.46 -11.22
C ARG A 24 -3.65 -37.49 -12.58
N ALA A 25 -2.89 -36.46 -12.93
CA ALA A 25 -2.06 -36.44 -14.13
C ALA A 25 -1.02 -37.59 -14.12
N ILE A 26 -0.35 -37.78 -12.98
CA ILE A 26 0.62 -38.87 -12.79
C ILE A 26 -0.04 -40.25 -12.85
N GLN A 27 -1.24 -40.41 -12.28
CA GLN A 27 -1.96 -41.68 -12.34
C GLN A 27 -2.32 -42.08 -13.79
N ILE A 28 -2.61 -41.10 -14.64
CA ILE A 28 -2.94 -41.32 -16.06
C ILE A 28 -1.67 -41.56 -16.89
N ALA A 29 -0.59 -40.82 -16.60
CA ALA A 29 0.67 -40.93 -17.31
C ALA A 29 1.85 -41.05 -16.31
N PRO A 30 2.12 -42.27 -15.79
CA PRO A 30 3.16 -42.50 -14.78
C PRO A 30 4.59 -42.22 -15.25
N GLU A 31 4.82 -42.11 -16.56
CA GLU A 31 6.14 -41.84 -17.16
C GLU A 31 6.35 -40.33 -17.45
N SER A 32 5.41 -39.46 -17.07
CA SER A 32 5.52 -38.01 -17.34
C SER A 32 6.40 -37.30 -16.31
N ASP A 33 7.66 -37.01 -16.65
CA ASP A 33 8.58 -36.24 -15.82
C ASP A 33 8.05 -34.83 -15.50
N TYR A 34 7.37 -34.21 -16.47
CA TYR A 34 6.75 -32.90 -16.30
C TYR A 34 5.66 -32.89 -15.21
N ALA A 35 4.79 -33.91 -15.16
CA ALA A 35 3.75 -34.00 -14.13
C ALA A 35 4.34 -34.17 -12.71
N TYR A 36 5.41 -34.95 -12.57
CA TYR A 36 6.15 -35.06 -11.31
C TYR A 36 6.85 -33.75 -10.93
N THR A 37 7.37 -33.01 -11.91
CA THR A 37 8.01 -31.71 -11.65
C THR A 37 6.99 -30.70 -11.13
N LEU A 38 5.82 -30.60 -11.75
CA LEU A 38 4.76 -29.70 -11.29
C LEU A 38 4.26 -30.08 -9.89
N LEU A 39 4.03 -31.38 -9.63
CA LEU A 39 3.68 -31.83 -8.29
C LEU A 39 4.77 -31.51 -7.24
N GLY A 40 6.04 -31.63 -7.63
CA GLY A 40 7.18 -31.29 -6.77
C GLY A 40 7.20 -29.79 -6.42
N ASN A 41 6.92 -28.92 -7.39
CA ASN A 41 6.82 -27.48 -7.16
C ASN A 41 5.70 -27.15 -6.16
N GLU A 42 4.51 -27.74 -6.32
CA GLU A 42 3.40 -27.51 -5.37
C GLU A 42 3.75 -27.96 -3.96
N TYR A 43 4.38 -29.12 -3.80
CA TYR A 43 4.85 -29.57 -2.48
C TYR A 43 5.90 -28.63 -1.88
N ALA A 44 6.76 -28.03 -2.71
CA ALA A 44 7.71 -27.04 -2.22
C ALA A 44 6.99 -25.78 -1.73
N VAL A 45 5.98 -25.29 -2.45
CA VAL A 45 5.19 -24.11 -2.06
C VAL A 45 4.50 -24.30 -0.71
N ILE A 46 3.96 -25.49 -0.42
CA ILE A 46 3.35 -25.82 0.88
C ILE A 46 4.35 -26.32 1.94
N ASP A 47 5.65 -26.14 1.70
CA ASP A 47 6.77 -26.50 2.59
C ASP A 47 6.91 -28.01 2.93
N GLU A 48 6.34 -28.89 2.10
CA GLU A 48 6.49 -30.35 2.17
C GLU A 48 7.75 -30.81 1.41
N LEU A 49 8.92 -30.32 1.84
CA LEU A 49 10.19 -30.40 1.12
C LEU A 49 10.65 -31.84 0.79
N GLU A 50 10.44 -32.80 1.69
CA GLU A 50 10.84 -34.20 1.45
C GLU A 50 9.98 -34.85 0.36
N ARG A 51 8.68 -34.53 0.30
CA ARG A 51 7.80 -35.00 -0.78
C ARG A 51 8.13 -34.32 -2.10
N ALA A 52 8.48 -33.04 -2.07
CA ALA A 52 8.96 -32.31 -3.24
C ALA A 52 10.21 -32.99 -3.82
N LEU A 53 11.22 -33.28 -2.98
CA LEU A 53 12.44 -33.99 -3.39
C LEU A 53 12.15 -35.37 -3.97
N ALA A 54 11.23 -36.13 -3.38
CA ALA A 54 10.84 -37.43 -3.92
C ALA A 54 10.24 -37.32 -5.33
N CYS A 55 9.38 -36.32 -5.57
CA CYS A 55 8.79 -36.06 -6.87
C CYS A 55 9.84 -35.64 -7.90
N PHE A 56 10.73 -34.69 -7.56
CA PHE A 56 11.78 -34.26 -8.48
C PHE A 56 12.79 -35.37 -8.79
N ARG A 57 13.19 -36.18 -7.79
CA ARG A 57 14.06 -37.34 -8.01
C ARG A 57 13.40 -38.34 -8.95
N LYS A 58 12.08 -38.57 -8.82
CA LYS A 58 11.34 -39.41 -9.76
C LYS A 58 11.34 -38.82 -11.17
N ALA A 59 11.11 -37.51 -11.31
CA ALA A 59 11.20 -36.83 -12.60
C ALA A 59 12.59 -36.96 -13.24
N ILE A 60 13.68 -36.83 -12.47
CA ILE A 60 15.06 -37.04 -12.93
C ILE A 60 15.31 -38.50 -13.33
N GLN A 61 14.74 -39.47 -12.59
CA GLN A 61 14.85 -40.89 -12.93
C GLN A 61 14.18 -41.20 -14.28
N LEU A 62 13.02 -40.58 -14.55
CA LEU A 62 12.28 -40.72 -15.80
C LEU A 62 13.01 -40.00 -16.96
N ASN A 63 13.51 -38.80 -16.70
CA ASN A 63 14.22 -37.98 -17.66
C ASN A 63 15.45 -37.32 -17.03
N GLY A 64 16.62 -37.93 -17.20
CA GLY A 64 17.88 -37.41 -16.67
C GLY A 64 18.30 -36.05 -17.22
N ARG A 65 17.68 -35.59 -18.33
CA ARG A 65 17.91 -34.26 -18.93
C ARG A 65 16.81 -33.25 -18.57
N SER A 66 15.94 -33.55 -17.60
CA SER A 66 14.90 -32.61 -17.16
C SER A 66 15.50 -31.48 -16.31
N TYR A 67 15.91 -30.38 -16.95
CA TYR A 67 16.53 -29.25 -16.24
C TYR A 67 15.60 -28.65 -15.18
N LYS A 68 14.28 -28.67 -15.40
CA LYS A 68 13.29 -28.17 -14.43
C LYS A 68 13.29 -28.99 -13.15
N ALA A 69 13.39 -30.31 -13.25
CA ALA A 69 13.48 -31.19 -12.09
C ALA A 69 14.81 -31.00 -11.34
N TRP A 70 15.94 -30.87 -12.05
CA TRP A 70 17.23 -30.53 -11.44
C TRP A 70 17.19 -29.17 -10.72
N ASN A 71 16.57 -28.16 -11.33
CA ASN A 71 16.37 -26.84 -10.72
C ASN A 71 15.48 -26.92 -9.48
N GLY A 72 14.39 -27.70 -9.52
CA GLY A 72 13.52 -27.95 -8.37
C GLY A 72 14.25 -28.60 -7.19
N VAL A 73 15.07 -29.62 -7.43
CA VAL A 73 15.93 -30.22 -6.39
C VAL A 73 16.88 -29.19 -5.79
N ALA A 74 17.50 -28.36 -6.64
CA ALA A 74 18.43 -27.35 -6.20
C ALA A 74 17.76 -26.26 -5.33
N LEU A 75 16.56 -25.81 -5.70
CA LEU A 75 15.76 -24.88 -4.90
C LEU A 75 15.39 -25.46 -3.53
N VAL A 76 15.00 -26.74 -3.47
CA VAL A 76 14.72 -27.38 -2.17
C VAL A 76 15.98 -27.46 -1.32
N TYR A 77 17.14 -27.81 -1.89
CA TYR A 77 18.40 -27.80 -1.13
C TYR A 77 18.84 -26.40 -0.71
N LEU A 78 18.55 -25.37 -1.52
CA LEU A 78 18.81 -23.98 -1.17
C LEU A 78 17.96 -23.55 0.04
N ARG A 79 16.67 -23.94 0.07
CA ARG A 79 15.77 -23.74 1.21
C ARG A 79 16.20 -24.48 2.47
N GLN A 80 16.73 -25.70 2.31
CA GLN A 80 17.32 -26.47 3.40
C GLN A 80 18.72 -25.99 3.80
N GLU A 81 19.22 -24.90 3.21
CA GLU A 81 20.54 -24.30 3.49
C GLU A 81 21.72 -25.23 3.18
N LYS A 82 21.49 -26.29 2.39
CA LYS A 82 22.51 -27.23 1.92
C LYS A 82 23.16 -26.68 0.65
N PHE A 83 23.85 -25.54 0.79
CA PHE A 83 24.36 -24.76 -0.34
C PHE A 83 25.28 -25.55 -1.30
N PRO A 84 26.20 -26.42 -0.84
CA PRO A 84 27.01 -27.21 -1.76
C PRO A 84 26.19 -28.17 -2.64
N ASN A 85 25.11 -28.74 -2.09
CA ASN A 85 24.20 -29.60 -2.85
C ASN A 85 23.39 -28.77 -3.85
N ALA A 86 22.91 -27.60 -3.44
CA ALA A 86 22.21 -26.66 -4.33
C ALA A 86 23.11 -26.24 -5.50
N ASP A 87 24.36 -25.84 -5.23
CA ASP A 87 25.38 -25.48 -6.24
C ASP A 87 25.56 -26.61 -7.27
N PHE A 88 25.76 -27.84 -6.79
CA PHE A 88 25.89 -29.01 -7.67
C PHE A 88 24.67 -29.19 -8.58
N HIS A 89 23.45 -29.13 -8.03
CA HIS A 89 22.23 -29.37 -8.81
C HIS A 89 21.86 -28.22 -9.75
N PHE A 90 22.06 -26.95 -9.35
CA PHE A 90 21.92 -25.81 -10.24
C PHE A 90 22.94 -25.88 -11.39
N SER A 91 24.19 -26.26 -11.10
CA SER A 91 25.19 -26.45 -12.15
C SER A 91 24.76 -27.51 -13.17
N LYS A 92 24.10 -28.60 -12.74
CA LYS A 92 23.54 -29.60 -13.66
C LYS A 92 22.41 -29.04 -14.50
N ALA A 93 21.46 -28.32 -13.89
CA ALA A 93 20.37 -27.68 -14.62
C ALA A 93 20.87 -26.68 -15.67
N ALA A 94 21.79 -25.78 -15.28
CA ALA A 94 22.38 -24.78 -16.17
C ALA A 94 23.23 -25.42 -17.29
N ASN A 95 23.95 -26.51 -17.03
CA ASN A 95 24.71 -27.23 -18.06
C ASN A 95 23.80 -27.95 -19.08
N ILE A 96 22.62 -28.42 -18.66
CA ILE A 96 21.64 -29.02 -19.57
C ILE A 96 21.02 -27.95 -20.48
N PHE A 97 20.69 -26.78 -19.93
CA PHE A 97 20.06 -25.69 -20.68
C PHE A 97 20.84 -24.38 -20.54
N ARG A 98 22.03 -24.33 -21.16
CA ARG A 98 23.01 -23.24 -21.02
C ARG A 98 22.57 -21.90 -21.59
N THR A 99 21.57 -21.88 -22.47
CA THR A 99 21.04 -20.65 -23.08
C THR A 99 20.00 -19.95 -22.20
N ASN A 100 19.66 -20.50 -21.03
CA ASN A 100 18.72 -19.88 -20.11
C ASN A 100 19.49 -19.07 -19.04
N PRO A 101 19.39 -17.73 -19.06
CA PRO A 101 20.09 -16.86 -18.11
C PRO A 101 19.58 -17.05 -16.66
N ASP A 102 18.30 -17.34 -16.44
CA ASP A 102 17.72 -17.50 -15.10
C ASP A 102 18.31 -18.71 -14.37
N LEU A 103 18.56 -19.82 -15.09
CA LEU A 103 19.23 -21.00 -14.50
C LEU A 103 20.67 -20.69 -14.08
N ILE A 104 21.39 -19.89 -14.88
CA ILE A 104 22.73 -19.43 -14.55
C ILE A 104 22.67 -18.46 -13.36
N CYS A 105 21.65 -17.61 -13.29
CA CYS A 105 21.40 -16.73 -12.15
C CYS A 105 21.19 -17.52 -10.85
N HIS A 106 20.30 -18.51 -10.85
CA HIS A 106 20.10 -19.39 -9.68
C HIS A 106 21.38 -20.12 -9.26
N TRP A 107 22.19 -20.54 -10.23
CA TRP A 107 23.50 -21.12 -9.94
C TRP A 107 24.45 -20.10 -9.29
N ALA A 108 24.50 -18.87 -9.79
CA ALA A 108 25.29 -17.80 -9.19
C ALA A 108 24.86 -17.49 -7.74
N ILE A 109 23.56 -17.49 -7.45
CA ILE A 109 23.04 -17.31 -6.09
C ILE A 109 23.55 -18.41 -5.16
N ALA A 110 23.52 -19.67 -5.59
CA ALA A 110 24.03 -20.78 -4.80
C ALA A 110 25.56 -20.72 -4.60
N GLN A 111 26.32 -20.27 -5.60
CA GLN A 111 27.78 -20.02 -5.48
C GLN A 111 28.07 -18.91 -4.48
N HIS A 112 27.30 -17.82 -4.49
CA HIS A 112 27.43 -16.74 -3.53
C HIS A 112 27.17 -17.24 -2.10
N LYS A 113 26.12 -18.05 -1.89
CA LYS A 113 25.85 -18.69 -0.59
C LYS A 113 26.92 -19.71 -0.17
N CYS A 114 27.70 -20.26 -1.12
CA CYS A 114 28.91 -21.03 -0.83
C CYS A 114 30.15 -20.14 -0.54
N HIS A 115 29.99 -18.85 -0.29
CA HIS A 115 31.05 -17.85 -0.10
C HIS A 115 31.99 -17.66 -1.31
N ARG A 116 31.51 -17.96 -2.53
CA ARG A 116 32.27 -17.80 -3.79
C ARG A 116 31.71 -16.65 -4.62
N SER A 117 31.66 -15.45 -4.01
CA SER A 117 31.03 -14.25 -4.58
C SER A 117 31.63 -13.81 -5.92
N GLU A 118 32.95 -13.89 -6.11
CA GLU A 118 33.57 -13.51 -7.39
C GLU A 118 33.20 -14.48 -8.53
N SER A 119 33.15 -15.79 -8.23
CA SER A 119 32.67 -16.79 -9.20
C SER A 119 31.21 -16.57 -9.57
N ALA A 120 30.37 -16.25 -8.59
CA ALA A 120 28.97 -15.89 -8.82
C ALA A 120 28.83 -14.66 -9.72
N LEU A 121 29.65 -13.63 -9.51
CA LEU A 121 29.66 -12.44 -10.35
C LEU A 121 30.07 -12.75 -11.80
N SER A 122 31.06 -13.64 -11.99
CA SER A 122 31.43 -14.13 -13.33
C SER A 122 30.27 -14.84 -14.03
N LEU A 123 29.53 -15.69 -13.31
CA LEU A 123 28.36 -16.39 -13.84
C LEU A 123 27.24 -15.42 -14.24
N LEU A 124 26.96 -14.41 -13.42
CA LEU A 124 25.98 -13.38 -13.76
C LEU A 124 26.40 -12.57 -15.00
N ASN A 125 27.69 -12.29 -15.16
CA ASN A 125 28.19 -11.66 -16.38
C ASN A 125 28.06 -12.58 -17.61
N GLU A 126 28.21 -13.89 -17.46
CA GLU A 126 27.92 -14.85 -18.55
C GLU A 126 26.42 -14.88 -18.89
N ALA A 127 25.54 -14.89 -17.89
CA ALA A 127 24.09 -14.84 -18.09
C ALA A 127 23.67 -13.56 -18.84
N LEU A 128 24.22 -12.41 -18.46
CA LEU A 128 23.93 -11.11 -19.10
C LEU A 128 24.55 -10.95 -20.50
N LYS A 129 25.54 -11.77 -20.88
CA LYS A 129 25.98 -11.87 -22.28
C LYS A 129 24.94 -12.58 -23.16
N ILE A 130 24.17 -13.49 -22.59
CA ILE A 130 23.10 -14.20 -23.30
C ILE A 130 21.87 -13.30 -23.42
N ASP A 131 21.46 -12.69 -22.31
CA ASP A 131 20.35 -11.73 -22.28
C ASP A 131 20.74 -10.48 -21.46
N PRO A 132 21.15 -9.39 -22.15
CA PRO A 132 21.55 -8.14 -21.48
C PRO A 132 20.44 -7.43 -20.71
N LYS A 133 19.16 -7.73 -21.01
CA LYS A 133 18.00 -7.06 -20.40
C LYS A 133 17.34 -7.89 -19.30
N ASN A 134 17.90 -9.05 -18.96
CA ASN A 134 17.36 -9.91 -17.93
C ASN A 134 17.37 -9.20 -16.56
N ALA A 135 16.18 -8.83 -16.07
CA ALA A 135 16.02 -8.05 -14.85
C ALA A 135 16.46 -8.82 -13.59
N LEU A 136 16.21 -10.14 -13.54
CA LEU A 136 16.59 -11.01 -12.43
C LEU A 136 18.11 -11.06 -12.26
N CYS A 137 18.84 -11.32 -13.35
CA CYS A 137 20.30 -11.33 -13.38
C CYS A 137 20.89 -9.97 -12.97
N LYS A 138 20.35 -8.87 -13.50
CA LYS A 138 20.79 -7.51 -13.14
C LYS A 138 20.55 -7.19 -11.67
N PHE A 139 19.38 -7.56 -11.14
CA PHE A 139 19.06 -7.38 -9.73
C PHE A 139 20.05 -8.12 -8.83
N HIS A 140 20.28 -9.40 -9.11
CA HIS A 140 21.20 -10.21 -8.31
C HIS A 140 22.66 -9.77 -8.47
N LYS A 141 23.07 -9.29 -9.64
CA LYS A 141 24.39 -8.70 -9.89
C LYS A 141 24.58 -7.43 -9.07
N ALA A 142 23.61 -6.52 -9.09
CA ALA A 142 23.65 -5.29 -8.30
C ALA A 142 23.73 -5.57 -6.79
N GLY A 143 22.93 -6.52 -6.28
CA GLY A 143 22.99 -6.94 -4.88
C GLY A 143 24.35 -7.53 -4.51
N LEU A 144 24.94 -8.35 -5.37
CA LEU A 144 26.26 -8.93 -5.15
C LEU A 144 27.37 -7.89 -5.19
N LEU A 145 27.31 -6.92 -6.10
CA LEU A 145 28.24 -5.79 -6.15
C LEU A 145 28.14 -4.92 -4.89
N LEU A 146 26.92 -4.71 -4.37
CA LEU A 146 26.70 -4.03 -3.09
C LEU A 146 27.37 -4.78 -1.93
N HIS A 147 27.21 -6.11 -1.86
CA HIS A 147 27.86 -6.96 -0.86
C HIS A 147 29.39 -6.91 -0.95
N LEU A 148 29.94 -6.86 -2.17
CA LEU A 148 31.37 -6.72 -2.46
C LEU A 148 31.89 -5.28 -2.29
N GLU A 149 31.07 -4.34 -1.79
CA GLU A 149 31.39 -2.92 -1.61
C GLU A 149 31.77 -2.17 -2.91
N ARG A 150 31.40 -2.73 -4.06
CA ARG A 150 31.61 -2.14 -5.39
C ARG A 150 30.43 -1.22 -5.74
N TYR A 151 30.23 -0.20 -4.90
CA TYR A 151 29.04 0.64 -4.91
C TYR A 151 28.81 1.38 -6.23
N HIS A 152 29.86 1.84 -6.91
CA HIS A 152 29.74 2.54 -8.19
C HIS A 152 29.27 1.62 -9.31
N GLU A 153 29.73 0.36 -9.33
CA GLU A 153 29.28 -0.63 -10.31
C GLU A 153 27.84 -1.08 -10.00
N ALA A 154 27.52 -1.27 -8.71
CA ALA A 154 26.16 -1.56 -8.28
C ALA A 154 25.18 -0.45 -8.70
N LEU A 155 25.58 0.82 -8.56
CA LEU A 155 24.79 1.97 -8.99
C LEU A 155 24.53 1.94 -10.50
N SER A 156 25.56 1.67 -11.32
CA SER A 156 25.42 1.59 -12.77
C SER A 156 24.41 0.50 -13.18
N GLU A 157 24.53 -0.69 -12.59
CA GLU A 157 23.61 -1.80 -12.89
C GLU A 157 22.17 -1.51 -12.45
N LEU A 158 21.99 -0.87 -11.29
CA LEU A 158 20.66 -0.50 -10.79
C LEU A 158 20.01 0.60 -11.61
N GLU A 159 20.78 1.55 -12.14
CA GLU A 159 20.27 2.60 -13.02
C GLU A 159 19.76 2.02 -14.34
N GLU A 160 20.46 1.03 -14.91
CA GLU A 160 19.97 0.28 -16.07
C GLU A 160 18.73 -0.56 -15.71
N LEU A 161 18.76 -1.25 -14.57
CA LEU A 161 17.64 -2.06 -14.11
C LEU A 161 16.38 -1.23 -13.88
N ARG A 162 16.51 0.00 -13.37
CA ARG A 162 15.41 0.94 -13.19
C ARG A 162 14.74 1.30 -14.52
N GLN A 163 15.48 1.36 -15.61
CA GLN A 163 14.90 1.62 -16.93
C GLN A 163 14.11 0.40 -17.44
N ILE A 164 14.55 -0.81 -17.09
CA ILE A 164 13.90 -2.07 -17.49
C ILE A 164 12.65 -2.33 -16.65
N ALA A 165 12.73 -2.13 -15.34
CA ALA A 165 11.67 -2.41 -14.36
C ALA A 165 11.37 -1.17 -13.48
N PRO A 166 10.79 -0.08 -14.04
CA PRO A 166 10.64 1.19 -13.34
C PRO A 166 9.61 1.18 -12.20
N LYS A 167 8.78 0.13 -12.11
CA LYS A 167 7.77 -0.02 -11.05
C LYS A 167 8.18 -1.01 -9.96
N GLU A 168 9.38 -1.59 -10.06
CA GLU A 168 9.83 -2.60 -9.11
C GLU A 168 10.39 -1.95 -7.84
N SER A 169 9.68 -2.11 -6.72
CA SER A 169 10.01 -1.46 -5.43
C SER A 169 11.41 -1.82 -4.91
N LEU A 170 11.89 -3.04 -5.20
CA LEU A 170 13.17 -3.55 -4.74
C LEU A 170 14.37 -2.90 -5.45
N VAL A 171 14.16 -2.40 -6.67
CA VAL A 171 15.20 -1.64 -7.40
C VAL A 171 15.50 -0.34 -6.66
N TYR A 172 14.46 0.40 -6.28
CA TYR A 172 14.60 1.65 -5.51
C TYR A 172 15.10 1.39 -4.09
N TYR A 173 14.72 0.25 -3.49
CA TYR A 173 15.25 -0.17 -2.21
C TYR A 173 16.78 -0.34 -2.27
N LEU A 174 17.31 -1.09 -3.24
CA LEU A 174 18.75 -1.26 -3.42
C LEU A 174 19.46 0.05 -3.79
N LEU A 175 18.86 0.88 -4.65
CA LEU A 175 19.38 2.22 -4.96
C LEU A 175 19.53 3.06 -3.68
N SER A 176 18.52 3.02 -2.79
CA SER A 176 18.58 3.73 -1.51
C SER A 176 19.79 3.29 -0.68
N LYS A 177 20.06 1.98 -0.62
CA LYS A 177 21.20 1.41 0.10
C LYS A 177 22.53 1.81 -0.52
N VAL A 178 22.68 1.69 -1.83
CA VAL A 178 23.90 2.10 -2.54
C VAL A 178 24.18 3.58 -2.28
N HIS A 179 23.17 4.45 -2.40
CA HIS A 179 23.32 5.87 -2.12
C HIS A 179 23.64 6.17 -0.65
N ARG A 180 23.10 5.40 0.30
CA ARG A 180 23.46 5.49 1.72
C ARG A 180 24.94 5.19 1.95
N HIS A 181 25.47 4.13 1.35
CA HIS A 181 26.90 3.77 1.44
C HIS A 181 27.80 4.81 0.77
N LEU A 182 27.36 5.39 -0.35
CA LEU A 182 28.04 6.50 -1.02
C LEU A 182 27.89 7.86 -0.29
N LYS A 183 27.22 7.90 0.88
CA LYS A 183 26.92 9.12 1.66
C LYS A 183 26.08 10.16 0.92
N ASN A 184 25.38 9.74 -0.13
CA ASN A 184 24.42 10.56 -0.87
C ASN A 184 23.04 10.47 -0.19
N PHE A 185 22.94 11.01 1.02
CA PHE A 185 21.77 10.82 1.89
C PHE A 185 20.46 11.32 1.25
N HIS A 186 20.49 12.41 0.49
CA HIS A 186 19.30 12.92 -0.21
C HIS A 186 18.72 11.91 -1.19
N TYR A 187 19.56 11.32 -2.05
CA TYR A 187 19.14 10.25 -2.96
C TYR A 187 18.73 8.99 -2.19
N SER A 188 19.40 8.68 -1.09
CA SER A 188 19.00 7.56 -0.22
C SER A 188 17.58 7.72 0.30
N TYR A 189 17.24 8.87 0.90
CA TYR A 189 15.90 9.10 1.44
C TYR A 189 14.85 9.16 0.34
N MET A 190 15.17 9.79 -0.79
CA MET A 190 14.30 9.84 -1.97
C MET A 190 13.96 8.44 -2.48
N TYR A 191 14.98 7.61 -2.74
CA TYR A 191 14.76 6.26 -3.25
C TYR A 191 14.13 5.33 -2.21
N MET A 192 14.38 5.55 -0.92
CA MET A 192 13.67 4.85 0.15
C MET A 192 12.17 5.21 0.13
N SER A 193 11.84 6.50 0.01
CA SER A 193 10.45 6.96 -0.14
C SER A 193 9.79 6.29 -1.34
N TRP A 194 10.45 6.25 -2.50
CA TRP A 194 9.86 5.62 -3.70
C TRP A 194 9.69 4.11 -3.58
N SER A 195 10.64 3.44 -2.92
CA SER A 195 10.50 2.02 -2.63
C SER A 195 9.28 1.73 -1.75
N MET A 196 8.98 2.61 -0.79
CA MET A 196 7.78 2.52 0.04
C MET A 196 6.51 2.92 -0.73
N ASP A 197 6.58 3.96 -1.55
CA ASP A 197 5.44 4.44 -2.35
C ASP A 197 4.99 3.42 -3.42
N LEU A 198 5.93 2.62 -3.97
CA LEU A 198 5.65 1.55 -4.93
C LEU A 198 5.10 0.27 -4.30
N ASP A 199 5.37 0.06 -3.01
CA ASP A 199 4.85 -1.07 -2.24
C ASP A 199 4.26 -0.61 -0.89
N PRO A 200 3.14 0.15 -0.91
CA PRO A 200 2.57 0.76 0.28
C PRO A 200 1.90 -0.25 1.22
N LYS A 201 1.65 -1.48 0.76
CA LYS A 201 1.13 -2.59 1.58
C LYS A 201 2.24 -3.45 2.17
N GLY A 202 3.49 -3.21 1.80
CA GLY A 202 4.63 -4.00 2.25
C GLY A 202 4.61 -5.44 1.74
N ALA A 203 3.97 -5.72 0.60
CA ALA A 203 3.94 -7.06 0.02
C ALA A 203 5.36 -7.58 -0.25
N ASN A 204 6.28 -6.69 -0.62
CA ASN A 204 7.69 -6.98 -0.84
C ASN A 204 8.54 -6.75 0.41
N ASN A 205 7.98 -6.50 1.60
CA ASN A 205 8.78 -6.35 2.82
C ASN A 205 9.55 -7.63 3.13
N GLN A 206 8.92 -8.80 2.96
CA GLN A 206 9.62 -10.08 3.09
C GLN A 206 10.75 -10.20 2.08
N LEU A 207 10.56 -9.72 0.83
CA LEU A 207 11.61 -9.72 -0.19
C LEU A 207 12.74 -8.73 0.13
N LYS A 208 12.43 -7.56 0.71
CA LYS A 208 13.42 -6.59 1.21
C LYS A 208 14.25 -7.19 2.33
N GLU A 209 13.62 -7.84 3.29
CA GLU A 209 14.30 -8.59 4.36
C GLU A 209 15.15 -9.73 3.80
N ASN A 210 14.65 -10.48 2.82
CA ASN A 210 15.40 -11.56 2.19
C ASN A 210 16.59 -11.03 1.39
N ALA A 211 16.43 -9.91 0.66
CA ALA A 211 17.52 -9.25 -0.04
C ALA A 211 18.58 -8.73 0.94
N ASP A 212 18.14 -8.22 2.10
CA ASP A 212 19.03 -7.84 3.19
C ASP A 212 19.83 -9.04 3.66
N LYS A 213 19.18 -10.15 4.03
CA LYS A 213 19.86 -11.38 4.44
C LYS A 213 20.73 -12.01 3.35
N LEU A 214 20.39 -11.78 2.08
CA LEU A 214 21.16 -12.31 0.96
C LEU A 214 22.46 -11.53 0.77
N TYR A 215 22.44 -10.22 0.96
CA TYR A 215 23.55 -9.32 0.63
C TYR A 215 24.16 -8.61 1.85
N SER A 216 23.65 -8.82 3.06
CA SER A 216 24.22 -8.36 4.33
C SER A 216 25.50 -9.11 4.66
N LYS A 217 26.35 -8.49 5.48
CA LYS A 217 27.49 -9.18 6.12
C LYS A 217 27.07 -10.01 7.34
N ASP A 218 25.88 -9.78 7.87
CA ASP A 218 25.35 -10.49 9.04
C ASP A 218 24.64 -11.79 8.58
N GLU A 219 25.03 -12.92 9.19
CA GLU A 219 24.78 -14.31 8.76
C GLU A 219 23.41 -14.92 9.14
N ASP A 220 22.38 -14.13 9.48
CA ASP A 220 21.10 -14.71 9.93
C ASP A 220 20.08 -14.95 8.79
N LEU A 221 19.73 -16.22 8.62
CA LEU A 221 18.98 -16.81 7.50
C LEU A 221 17.45 -16.55 7.50
N LEU A 222 16.91 -16.55 6.27
CA LEU A 222 15.61 -17.09 5.80
C LEU A 222 15.42 -16.61 4.33
N LEU A 223 15.09 -17.54 3.44
CA LEU A 223 14.92 -17.31 1.99
C LEU A 223 13.44 -17.46 1.61
N GLY A 224 12.90 -16.46 0.91
CA GLY A 224 11.74 -16.57 0.02
C GLY A 224 12.13 -16.04 -1.35
N MET A 225 12.51 -16.94 -2.26
CA MET A 225 12.93 -16.64 -3.64
C MET A 225 12.01 -17.30 -4.67
N GLU A 226 10.69 -17.16 -4.51
CA GLU A 226 9.73 -17.63 -5.52
C GLU A 226 9.02 -16.49 -6.27
N GLU A 227 8.88 -15.31 -5.67
CA GLU A 227 8.09 -14.21 -6.27
C GLU A 227 8.83 -13.35 -7.30
N MET A 228 10.16 -13.42 -7.36
CA MET A 228 10.93 -12.64 -8.35
C MET A 228 10.90 -13.25 -9.76
N ALA A 229 10.58 -14.54 -9.88
CA ALA A 229 10.55 -15.25 -11.15
C ALA A 229 9.15 -15.31 -11.79
N SER A 230 8.09 -15.04 -11.02
CA SER A 230 6.70 -15.03 -11.52
C SER A 230 6.22 -13.67 -12.03
N SER A 231 6.94 -12.58 -11.74
CA SER A 231 6.51 -11.21 -12.10
C SER A 231 7.11 -10.66 -13.42
N ILE A 232 7.89 -11.45 -14.17
CA ILE A 232 8.56 -10.99 -15.41
C ILE A 232 7.99 -11.64 -16.69
N THR A 233 6.90 -12.41 -16.60
CA THR A 233 6.12 -12.81 -17.81
C THR A 233 4.62 -12.61 -17.61
N GLU A 234 4.18 -11.35 -17.54
CA GLU A 234 2.74 -10.99 -17.62
C GLU A 234 2.27 -10.71 -19.05
N ASP A 235 3.15 -10.75 -20.06
CA ASP A 235 2.77 -10.57 -21.46
C ASP A 235 2.72 -11.91 -22.21
N ASP A 236 1.48 -12.39 -22.39
CA ASP A 236 0.94 -13.28 -23.43
C ASP A 236 0.12 -14.46 -22.88
N MET A 237 -1.03 -14.19 -22.25
CA MET A 237 -2.15 -15.14 -22.21
C MET A 237 -3.52 -14.44 -22.21
N SER A 238 -3.79 -13.69 -23.29
CA SER A 238 -5.16 -13.36 -23.66
C SER A 238 -5.51 -14.05 -24.98
N GLN A 239 -6.15 -15.22 -24.91
CA GLN A 239 -7.22 -15.66 -25.81
C GLN A 239 -7.66 -17.09 -25.50
N MET A 240 -8.99 -17.29 -25.59
CA MET A 240 -9.73 -18.55 -25.60
C MET A 240 -10.07 -19.20 -24.25
N ALA A 241 -11.19 -18.74 -23.67
CA ALA A 241 -12.16 -19.64 -23.06
C ALA A 241 -13.58 -19.13 -23.35
N SER A 242 -14.25 -19.75 -24.33
CA SER A 242 -15.69 -19.60 -24.53
C SER A 242 -16.33 -20.96 -24.76
N GLN A 243 -17.34 -21.23 -23.93
CA GLN A 243 -18.47 -22.15 -24.10
C GLN A 243 -18.27 -23.67 -23.86
N SER A 244 -18.96 -24.16 -22.83
CA SER A 244 -20.06 -25.16 -22.91
C SER A 244 -20.59 -25.43 -21.49
N SER A 245 -21.74 -24.85 -21.14
CA SER A 245 -23.08 -25.48 -21.10
C SER A 245 -23.25 -26.54 -19.99
N LEU A 246 -23.79 -26.09 -18.84
CA LEU A 246 -24.48 -26.92 -17.86
C LEU A 246 -25.99 -26.84 -18.17
N GLN A 247 -26.61 -27.98 -18.43
CA GLN A 247 -28.06 -28.13 -18.55
C GLN A 247 -28.61 -28.91 -17.36
N ASP A 248 -29.55 -28.26 -16.67
CA ASP A 248 -30.77 -28.73 -16.06
C ASP A 248 -30.77 -29.97 -15.13
N MET A 249 -31.06 -29.70 -13.85
CA MET A 249 -32.07 -30.47 -13.11
C MET A 249 -32.96 -29.50 -12.31
N GLN A 250 -34.27 -29.52 -12.61
CA GLN A 250 -35.31 -28.82 -11.86
C GLN A 250 -35.64 -29.55 -10.53
N PRO A 251 -36.16 -28.83 -9.51
CA PRO A 251 -36.33 -29.35 -8.16
C PRO A 251 -37.66 -30.08 -7.98
N MET A 252 -37.66 -31.11 -7.12
CA MET A 252 -38.88 -31.70 -6.57
C MET A 252 -39.41 -30.83 -5.44
N ASP A 253 -40.67 -30.41 -5.59
CA ASP A 253 -41.49 -29.77 -4.58
C ASP A 253 -41.87 -30.77 -3.48
N SER A 254 -41.64 -30.39 -2.22
CA SER A 254 -42.31 -30.99 -1.07
C SER A 254 -42.54 -29.90 -0.03
N SER A 255 -43.74 -29.31 -0.08
CA SER A 255 -44.25 -28.36 0.90
C SER A 255 -44.51 -29.04 2.25
N VAL A 256 -43.44 -29.21 3.02
CA VAL A 256 -43.55 -29.35 4.48
C VAL A 256 -43.77 -27.93 5.02
N TYR A 257 -44.94 -27.66 5.61
CA TYR A 257 -45.16 -26.43 6.37
C TYR A 257 -44.23 -26.44 7.59
N VAL A 258 -43.01 -25.92 7.42
CA VAL A 258 -42.09 -25.71 8.53
C VAL A 258 -42.60 -24.50 9.29
N LYS A 259 -42.99 -24.69 10.56
CA LYS A 259 -43.31 -23.56 11.44
C LYS A 259 -42.14 -22.58 11.40
N SER A 260 -42.44 -21.31 11.13
CA SER A 260 -41.46 -20.23 11.12
C SER A 260 -41.81 -19.17 12.17
N ALA A 261 -40.79 -18.45 12.60
CA ALA A 261 -40.91 -17.32 13.51
C ALA A 261 -40.30 -16.07 12.87
N HIS A 262 -40.83 -14.92 13.24
CA HIS A 262 -40.26 -13.63 12.87
C HIS A 262 -39.13 -13.28 13.82
N VAL A 263 -37.94 -13.09 13.27
CA VAL A 263 -36.75 -12.70 14.02
C VAL A 263 -36.35 -11.29 13.60
N GLN A 264 -36.27 -10.37 14.56
CA GLN A 264 -35.75 -9.03 14.35
C GLN A 264 -34.31 -8.96 14.83
N PHE A 265 -33.38 -8.84 13.89
CA PHE A 265 -31.99 -8.56 14.18
C PHE A 265 -31.77 -7.06 14.29
N ARG A 266 -31.10 -6.63 15.35
CA ARG A 266 -30.70 -5.24 15.57
C ARG A 266 -29.23 -5.16 15.89
N ILE A 267 -28.44 -4.54 15.03
CA ILE A 267 -27.06 -4.18 15.35
C ILE A 267 -27.11 -2.81 16.02
N SER A 268 -26.89 -2.80 17.34
CA SER A 268 -26.91 -1.59 18.17
C SER A 268 -25.53 -0.96 18.32
N LYS A 269 -24.47 -1.69 17.98
CA LYS A 269 -23.09 -1.21 18.02
C LYS A 269 -22.28 -1.88 16.91
N VAL A 270 -21.57 -1.06 16.16
CA VAL A 270 -20.51 -1.46 15.24
C VAL A 270 -19.23 -0.71 15.60
N PRO A 271 -18.06 -1.12 15.11
CA PRO A 271 -16.84 -0.34 15.23
C PRO A 271 -17.02 0.97 14.45
N ARG A 272 -17.50 2.01 15.14
CA ARG A 272 -17.99 3.28 14.57
C ARG A 272 -17.01 3.92 13.58
N PHE A 273 -15.72 3.74 13.79
CA PHE A 273 -14.64 4.35 13.01
C PHE A 273 -14.15 3.48 11.84
N PHE A 274 -14.49 2.19 11.85
CA PHE A 274 -13.97 1.18 10.91
C PHE A 274 -15.09 0.50 10.11
N THR A 275 -16.32 0.98 10.30
CA THR A 275 -17.46 0.63 9.47
C THR A 275 -17.70 1.84 8.55
N PRO A 276 -17.22 1.80 7.29
CA PRO A 276 -17.47 2.87 6.34
C PRO A 276 -18.95 3.25 6.32
N ILE A 277 -19.25 4.55 6.28
CA ILE A 277 -20.61 5.03 6.44
C ILE A 277 -21.54 4.57 5.32
N ASN A 278 -20.98 4.14 4.18
CA ASN A 278 -21.69 3.63 3.00
C ASN A 278 -21.73 2.09 2.93
N ASP A 279 -21.03 1.37 3.81
CA ASP A 279 -20.99 -0.09 3.75
C ASP A 279 -22.34 -0.71 4.13
N ASN A 280 -22.72 -1.76 3.41
CA ASN A 280 -23.87 -2.59 3.73
C ASN A 280 -23.45 -3.72 4.66
N LEU A 281 -24.27 -3.99 5.68
CA LEU A 281 -24.06 -5.11 6.59
C LEU A 281 -24.99 -6.27 6.20
N PHE A 282 -24.49 -7.49 6.34
CA PHE A 282 -25.19 -8.71 5.98
C PHE A 282 -25.10 -9.75 7.09
N LEU A 283 -26.13 -10.59 7.21
CA LEU A 283 -26.04 -11.83 7.98
C LEU A 283 -25.67 -12.98 7.05
N ALA A 284 -24.63 -13.72 7.41
CA ALA A 284 -24.19 -14.93 6.73
C ALA A 284 -24.26 -16.11 7.70
N GLY A 285 -25.01 -17.16 7.38
CA GLY A 285 -25.25 -18.25 8.30
C GLY A 285 -25.83 -19.50 7.65
N SER A 286 -26.19 -20.49 8.47
CA SER A 286 -26.74 -21.75 7.99
C SER A 286 -28.05 -21.60 7.21
N PHE A 287 -28.80 -20.51 7.42
CA PHE A 287 -30.05 -20.21 6.71
C PHE A 287 -29.87 -19.66 5.28
N ASN A 288 -28.66 -19.21 4.91
CA ASN A 288 -28.36 -18.71 3.56
C ASN A 288 -27.09 -19.34 2.98
N ASN A 289 -26.77 -20.57 3.40
CA ASN A 289 -25.59 -21.31 2.97
C ASN A 289 -24.28 -20.51 3.12
N TRP A 290 -24.17 -19.71 4.18
CA TRP A 290 -22.99 -18.90 4.49
C TRP A 290 -22.59 -17.91 3.38
N LYS A 291 -23.57 -17.39 2.63
CA LYS A 291 -23.32 -16.36 1.62
C LYS A 291 -23.12 -14.99 2.29
N PRO A 292 -21.93 -14.35 2.16
CA PRO A 292 -21.60 -13.12 2.91
C PRO A 292 -22.29 -11.85 2.39
N ASN A 293 -22.83 -11.85 1.17
CA ASN A 293 -23.47 -10.72 0.51
C ASN A 293 -24.89 -11.03 0.03
N ASP A 294 -25.63 -11.85 0.79
CA ASP A 294 -27.00 -12.18 0.43
C ASP A 294 -27.95 -11.00 0.66
N GLU A 295 -28.48 -10.45 -0.43
CA GLU A 295 -29.39 -9.30 -0.41
C GLU A 295 -30.68 -9.54 0.36
N GLN A 296 -31.13 -10.79 0.49
CA GLN A 296 -32.29 -11.14 1.33
C GLN A 296 -32.01 -10.95 2.83
N TYR A 297 -30.72 -10.94 3.20
CA TYR A 297 -30.23 -10.82 4.57
C TYR A 297 -29.39 -9.55 4.79
N ARG A 298 -29.55 -8.54 3.93
CA ARG A 298 -28.95 -7.22 4.08
C ARG A 298 -29.69 -6.42 5.16
N LEU A 299 -28.95 -5.90 6.14
CA LEU A 299 -29.53 -5.03 7.17
C LEU A 299 -29.75 -3.61 6.65
N ILE A 300 -30.86 -3.00 7.10
CA ILE A 300 -31.27 -1.65 6.74
C ILE A 300 -30.72 -0.66 7.79
N LYS A 301 -30.04 0.40 7.33
CA LYS A 301 -29.54 1.49 8.18
C LYS A 301 -30.68 2.36 8.71
N ASN A 302 -30.56 2.80 9.95
CA ASN A 302 -31.44 3.83 10.51
C ASN A 302 -31.02 5.23 10.03
N GLU A 303 -31.93 5.98 9.43
CA GLU A 303 -31.66 7.32 8.87
C GLU A 303 -31.18 8.34 9.92
N ASN A 304 -31.69 8.26 11.15
CA ASN A 304 -31.35 9.18 12.23
C ASN A 304 -30.13 8.72 13.05
N GLN A 305 -29.71 7.46 12.89
CA GLN A 305 -28.59 6.85 13.60
C GLN A 305 -27.82 5.92 12.65
N PRO A 306 -26.90 6.45 11.82
CA PRO A 306 -26.29 5.73 10.67
C PRO A 306 -25.44 4.50 11.04
N LEU A 307 -25.28 4.21 12.33
CA LEU A 307 -24.53 3.06 12.87
C LEU A 307 -25.44 2.01 13.51
N VAL A 308 -26.75 2.22 13.44
CA VAL A 308 -27.76 1.27 13.90
C VAL A 308 -28.41 0.62 12.68
N TYR A 309 -28.44 -0.70 12.69
CA TYR A 309 -28.94 -1.50 11.57
C TYR A 309 -30.02 -2.46 12.06
N SER A 310 -31.01 -2.73 11.20
CA SER A 310 -32.07 -3.69 11.50
C SER A 310 -32.44 -4.56 10.31
N LEU A 311 -32.80 -5.80 10.58
CA LEU A 311 -33.37 -6.74 9.60
C LEU A 311 -34.48 -7.54 10.25
N ASN A 312 -35.62 -7.63 9.59
CA ASN A 312 -36.71 -8.52 9.97
C ASN A 312 -36.76 -9.69 8.98
N VAL A 313 -36.66 -10.92 9.47
CA VAL A 313 -36.66 -12.11 8.63
C VAL A 313 -37.51 -13.22 9.25
N SER A 314 -38.16 -14.02 8.41
CA SER A 314 -38.85 -15.23 8.84
C SER A 314 -37.91 -16.42 8.75
N LEU A 315 -37.62 -17.07 9.88
CA LEU A 315 -36.78 -18.26 9.94
C LEU A 315 -37.59 -19.46 10.43
N PRO A 316 -37.40 -20.65 9.86
CA PRO A 316 -37.94 -21.87 10.44
C PRO A 316 -37.53 -22.06 11.91
N LEU A 317 -38.32 -22.81 12.68
CA LEU A 317 -37.91 -23.18 14.04
C LEU A 317 -36.69 -24.09 13.98
N GLY A 318 -35.66 -23.79 14.78
CA GLY A 318 -34.42 -24.57 14.76
C GLY A 318 -33.19 -23.82 15.29
N SER A 319 -32.06 -24.50 15.22
CA SER A 319 -30.75 -23.97 15.60
C SER A 319 -30.02 -23.42 14.38
N TYR A 320 -29.53 -22.19 14.49
CA TYR A 320 -28.79 -21.51 13.43
C TYR A 320 -27.43 -21.05 13.93
N GLN A 321 -26.47 -21.06 13.01
CA GLN A 321 -25.19 -20.40 13.19
C GLN A 321 -25.07 -19.26 12.20
N TYR A 322 -24.49 -18.14 12.61
CA TYR A 322 -24.33 -16.98 11.73
C TYR A 322 -23.17 -16.09 12.15
N LYS A 323 -22.79 -15.19 11.24
CA LYS A 323 -21.82 -14.10 11.41
C LYS A 323 -22.29 -12.85 10.68
N ILE A 324 -21.74 -11.72 11.10
CA ILE A 324 -21.95 -10.43 10.45
C ILE A 324 -20.77 -10.15 9.52
N THR A 325 -21.06 -9.68 8.31
CA THR A 325 -20.02 -9.27 7.35
C THR A 325 -20.39 -7.96 6.65
N ARG A 326 -19.40 -7.35 5.99
CA ARG A 326 -19.59 -6.22 5.09
C ARG A 326 -19.59 -6.64 3.60
N GLY A 327 -20.09 -7.84 3.31
CA GLY A 327 -20.27 -8.38 1.96
C GLY A 327 -19.21 -9.41 1.53
N THR A 328 -18.08 -9.49 2.22
CA THR A 328 -17.05 -10.53 1.98
C THR A 328 -16.48 -11.05 3.30
N TRP A 329 -15.81 -12.20 3.28
CA TRP A 329 -15.26 -12.81 4.50
C TRP A 329 -14.02 -12.08 5.02
N GLU A 330 -13.29 -11.40 4.15
CA GLU A 330 -12.16 -10.52 4.50
C GLU A 330 -12.63 -9.28 5.25
N LYS A 331 -13.94 -8.97 5.23
CA LYS A 331 -14.60 -7.92 6.00
C LYS A 331 -15.62 -8.49 7.01
N GLY A 332 -15.36 -9.69 7.52
CA GLY A 332 -16.16 -10.35 8.54
C GLY A 332 -15.92 -9.77 9.94
N GLU A 333 -16.86 -10.01 10.86
CA GLU A 333 -16.67 -9.59 12.25
C GLU A 333 -15.56 -10.36 12.97
N THR A 334 -14.85 -9.66 13.85
CA THR A 334 -13.78 -10.20 14.70
C THR A 334 -13.99 -9.83 16.17
N LEU A 335 -13.16 -10.39 17.04
CA LEU A 335 -13.02 -9.92 18.42
C LEU A 335 -12.32 -8.55 18.43
N ALA A 336 -12.39 -7.84 19.56
CA ALA A 336 -11.85 -6.47 19.66
C ALA A 336 -10.34 -6.38 19.34
N ASP A 337 -9.59 -7.46 19.55
CA ASP A 337 -8.16 -7.59 19.24
C ASP A 337 -7.88 -7.97 17.77
N GLY A 338 -8.92 -8.09 16.93
CA GLY A 338 -8.81 -8.50 15.54
C GLY A 338 -8.74 -10.02 15.33
N SER A 339 -8.69 -10.82 16.39
CA SER A 339 -8.69 -12.28 16.28
C SER A 339 -10.04 -12.81 15.79
N GLN A 340 -10.01 -14.00 15.17
CA GLN A 340 -11.19 -14.59 14.57
C GLN A 340 -12.30 -14.81 15.62
N LYS A 341 -13.47 -14.22 15.39
CA LYS A 341 -14.65 -14.47 16.23
C LYS A 341 -15.27 -15.81 15.84
N SER A 342 -15.65 -16.62 16.83
CA SER A 342 -16.44 -17.84 16.60
C SER A 342 -17.82 -17.51 16.05
N ASN A 343 -18.47 -18.49 15.38
CA ASN A 343 -19.84 -18.35 14.90
C ASN A 343 -20.79 -18.00 16.05
N ARG A 344 -21.74 -17.10 15.80
CA ARG A 344 -22.85 -16.83 16.71
C ARG A 344 -23.86 -17.95 16.58
N TYR A 345 -24.53 -18.27 17.69
CA TYR A 345 -25.55 -19.31 17.75
C TYR A 345 -26.91 -18.66 18.05
N LEU A 346 -27.96 -19.11 17.38
CA LEU A 346 -29.32 -18.65 17.56
C LEU A 346 -30.26 -19.86 17.64
N GLN A 347 -31.10 -19.91 18.66
CA GLN A 347 -32.17 -20.90 18.79
C GLN A 347 -33.52 -20.22 18.54
N VAL A 348 -34.19 -20.57 17.45
CA VAL A 348 -35.47 -19.99 17.06
C VAL A 348 -36.60 -20.93 17.49
N ASN A 349 -37.32 -20.54 18.54
CA ASN A 349 -38.46 -21.29 19.08
C ASN A 349 -39.79 -20.51 18.98
N ASN A 350 -39.72 -19.17 18.89
CA ASN A 350 -40.83 -18.23 18.76
C ASN A 350 -40.32 -16.90 18.16
N ASN A 351 -41.23 -15.94 17.93
CA ASN A 351 -40.83 -14.61 17.49
C ASN A 351 -39.91 -13.97 18.54
N MET A 352 -38.81 -13.37 18.09
CA MET A 352 -37.79 -12.85 19.00
C MET A 352 -36.96 -11.71 18.40
N ASP A 353 -36.34 -10.95 19.29
CA ASP A 353 -35.41 -9.88 18.94
C ASP A 353 -33.97 -10.28 19.31
N VAL A 354 -33.03 -10.00 18.41
CA VAL A 354 -31.61 -10.33 18.57
C VAL A 354 -30.80 -9.05 18.50
N ASN A 355 -30.26 -8.62 19.65
CA ASN A 355 -29.37 -7.46 19.72
C ASN A 355 -27.91 -7.89 19.50
N ILE A 356 -27.22 -7.21 18.59
CA ILE A 356 -25.87 -7.52 18.16
C ILE A 356 -24.95 -6.32 18.40
N SER A 357 -23.79 -6.61 19.00
CA SER A 357 -22.62 -5.73 19.00
C SER A 357 -21.52 -6.38 18.16
N VAL A 358 -21.02 -5.64 17.17
CA VAL A 358 -19.83 -6.00 16.39
C VAL A 358 -18.63 -5.25 16.98
N ASP A 359 -17.60 -6.00 17.39
CA ASP A 359 -16.47 -5.46 18.14
C ASP A 359 -15.37 -4.92 17.22
N ASN A 360 -15.05 -5.64 16.13
CA ASN A 360 -14.10 -5.24 15.11
C ASN A 360 -14.38 -5.94 13.75
N TRP A 361 -13.62 -5.60 12.70
CA TRP A 361 -13.64 -6.24 11.39
C TRP A 361 -12.30 -6.92 11.06
N SER A 362 -12.33 -7.99 10.26
CA SER A 362 -11.15 -8.78 9.89
C SER A 362 -10.13 -8.05 9.00
N ASP A 363 -10.54 -7.00 8.31
CA ASP A 363 -9.68 -6.09 7.56
C ASP A 363 -9.16 -4.93 8.42
N ASN A 364 -9.32 -5.00 9.75
CA ASN A 364 -8.82 -4.01 10.71
C ASN A 364 -7.83 -4.64 11.71
N ILE A 365 -6.71 -5.17 11.19
CA ILE A 365 -5.64 -5.85 11.95
C ILE A 365 -4.43 -4.92 12.10
N GLY A 366 -4.02 -4.61 13.33
CA GLY A 366 -2.79 -3.88 13.66
C GLY A 366 -2.99 -2.75 14.66
N LYS A 367 -1.92 -2.02 15.01
CA LYS A 367 -1.97 -0.95 16.01
C LYS A 367 -2.65 0.29 15.44
N ARG A 368 -3.85 0.58 15.95
CA ARG A 368 -4.62 1.80 15.63
C ARG A 368 -4.29 2.91 16.61
N THR A 369 -4.18 4.14 16.13
CA THR A 369 -3.88 5.33 16.92
C THR A 369 -4.90 6.46 16.72
N ALA A 370 -5.70 6.40 15.64
CA ALA A 370 -6.72 7.41 15.36
C ALA A 370 -7.71 7.60 16.51
N SER A 371 -7.93 8.85 16.87
CA SER A 371 -8.94 9.31 17.80
C SER A 371 -10.36 9.16 17.23
N ASN A 372 -11.35 9.29 18.12
CA ASN A 372 -12.77 9.19 17.80
C ASN A 372 -13.30 10.29 16.86
N GLN A 373 -12.45 11.23 16.47
CA GLN A 373 -12.80 12.34 15.59
C GLN A 373 -12.44 12.11 14.12
N VAL A 374 -11.71 11.04 13.82
CA VAL A 374 -11.28 10.69 12.47
C VAL A 374 -12.26 9.71 11.84
N PHE A 375 -12.60 9.96 10.58
CA PHE A 375 -13.46 9.11 9.76
C PHE A 375 -12.84 8.94 8.37
N ILE A 376 -13.01 7.75 7.78
CA ILE A 376 -12.86 7.60 6.33
C ILE A 376 -14.14 8.17 5.71
N LEU A 377 -14.02 9.33 5.05
CA LEU A 377 -15.14 9.98 4.38
C LEU A 377 -15.64 9.14 3.22
N GLU A 378 -14.72 8.72 2.35
CA GLU A 378 -14.99 7.84 1.23
C GLU A 378 -13.72 7.06 0.89
N SER A 379 -13.83 5.75 0.73
CA SER A 379 -12.70 4.88 0.40
C SER A 379 -12.28 4.96 -1.06
N SER A 380 -13.20 5.38 -1.93
CA SER A 380 -13.05 5.39 -3.39
C SER A 380 -13.61 6.67 -4.03
N PHE A 381 -13.21 7.83 -3.52
CA PHE A 381 -13.72 9.12 -4.00
C PHE A 381 -13.26 9.35 -5.44
N SER A 382 -14.22 9.47 -6.37
CA SER A 382 -13.91 9.64 -7.79
C SER A 382 -13.13 10.94 -8.05
N MET A 383 -12.02 10.85 -8.80
CA MET A 383 -11.24 12.02 -9.23
C MET A 383 -11.59 12.49 -10.65
N PHE A 384 -12.59 11.89 -11.29
CA PHE A 384 -13.07 12.29 -12.62
C PHE A 384 -13.65 13.72 -12.60
N PRO A 385 -13.43 14.58 -13.62
CA PRO A 385 -12.80 14.29 -14.92
C PRO A 385 -11.27 14.42 -14.96
N PHE A 386 -10.63 14.87 -13.89
CA PHE A 386 -9.18 15.16 -13.87
C PHE A 386 -8.34 13.88 -14.01
N PHE A 387 -8.77 12.82 -13.35
CA PHE A 387 -8.19 11.49 -13.48
C PHE A 387 -9.28 10.41 -13.52
N ASN A 388 -9.04 9.37 -14.32
CA ASN A 388 -9.89 8.18 -14.34
C ASN A 388 -9.48 7.19 -13.24
N ARG A 389 -9.48 7.66 -11.98
CA ARG A 389 -9.18 6.86 -10.79
C ARG A 389 -9.89 7.41 -9.56
N THR A 390 -9.79 6.69 -8.46
CA THR A 390 -10.40 7.03 -7.17
C THR A 390 -9.34 7.26 -6.11
N ARG A 391 -9.72 8.00 -5.06
CA ARG A 391 -8.86 8.34 -3.93
C ARG A 391 -9.59 8.12 -2.61
N ARG A 392 -8.92 7.53 -1.61
CA ARG A 392 -9.46 7.54 -0.25
C ARG A 392 -9.31 8.93 0.37
N ILE A 393 -10.40 9.43 0.94
CA ILE A 393 -10.46 10.71 1.63
C ILE A 393 -10.79 10.47 3.10
N TRP A 394 -10.02 11.12 3.95
CA TRP A 394 -10.16 11.15 5.40
C TRP A 394 -10.78 12.47 5.83
N ILE A 395 -11.49 12.43 6.94
CA ILE A 395 -11.97 13.64 7.59
C ILE A 395 -11.82 13.55 9.11
N TYR A 396 -11.17 14.54 9.70
CA TYR A 396 -11.19 14.81 11.14
C TYR A 396 -12.22 15.91 11.42
N LEU A 397 -13.08 15.67 12.41
CA LEU A 397 -14.07 16.64 12.87
C LEU A 397 -13.76 17.08 14.30
N PRO A 398 -13.78 18.39 14.61
CA PRO A 398 -13.42 18.86 15.94
C PRO A 398 -14.39 18.37 17.02
N ARG A 399 -13.91 18.32 18.27
CA ARG A 399 -14.63 17.66 19.37
C ARG A 399 -16.03 18.19 19.68
N ASP A 400 -16.29 19.47 19.36
CA ASP A 400 -17.60 20.10 19.52
C ASP A 400 -18.48 20.05 18.26
N TYR A 401 -18.04 19.41 17.18
CA TYR A 401 -18.74 19.44 15.89
C TYR A 401 -20.20 18.96 16.02
N PHE A 402 -20.43 17.83 16.68
CA PHE A 402 -21.79 17.26 16.81
C PHE A 402 -22.62 17.91 17.93
N GLN A 403 -21.98 18.57 18.88
CA GLN A 403 -22.61 19.25 20.01
C GLN A 403 -23.02 20.68 19.63
N ASN A 404 -22.24 21.34 18.76
CA ASN A 404 -22.47 22.70 18.32
C ASN A 404 -22.95 22.72 16.85
N ILE A 405 -24.27 22.59 16.69
CA ILE A 405 -24.91 22.45 15.38
C ILE A 405 -24.91 23.74 14.53
N VAL A 406 -24.59 24.89 15.10
CA VAL A 406 -24.64 26.21 14.41
C VAL A 406 -23.25 26.68 13.98
N LYS A 407 -22.19 26.14 14.59
CA LYS A 407 -20.82 26.60 14.35
C LYS A 407 -20.23 26.02 13.06
N SER A 408 -19.59 26.89 12.30
CA SER A 408 -18.77 26.55 11.13
C SER A 408 -17.27 26.64 11.43
N TYR A 409 -16.49 25.80 10.78
CA TYR A 409 -15.09 25.57 11.09
C TYR A 409 -14.18 25.88 9.90
N PRO A 410 -12.96 26.39 10.14
CA PRO A 410 -11.93 26.39 9.11
C PRO A 410 -11.60 24.97 8.65
N VAL A 411 -11.00 24.84 7.47
CA VAL A 411 -10.66 23.55 6.85
C VAL A 411 -9.19 23.50 6.47
N ILE A 412 -8.52 22.40 6.83
CA ILE A 412 -7.17 22.07 6.38
C ILE A 412 -7.26 20.93 5.37
N TYR A 413 -6.72 21.13 4.17
CA TYR A 413 -6.49 20.07 3.18
C TYR A 413 -5.04 19.60 3.33
N ALA A 414 -4.85 18.35 3.74
CA ALA A 414 -3.53 17.78 4.00
C ALA A 414 -3.23 16.63 3.04
N HIS A 415 -2.05 16.66 2.42
CA HIS A 415 -1.56 15.61 1.53
C HIS A 415 -1.09 14.37 2.31
N ASP A 416 -0.90 13.25 1.62
CA ASP A 416 -0.42 11.98 2.19
C ASP A 416 -1.32 11.49 3.35
N GLY A 417 -2.64 11.54 3.13
CA GLY A 417 -3.69 11.23 4.11
C GLY A 417 -3.48 9.96 4.93
N GLN A 418 -2.87 8.92 4.34
CA GLN A 418 -2.61 7.65 5.01
C GLN A 418 -1.61 7.76 6.17
N ASN A 419 -0.76 8.79 6.19
CA ASN A 419 0.25 9.01 7.23
C ASN A 419 -0.22 10.00 8.32
N LEU A 420 -1.43 10.55 8.20
CA LEU A 420 -1.84 11.68 9.06
C LEU A 420 -2.43 11.27 10.40
N PHE A 421 -3.25 10.22 10.41
CA PHE A 421 -4.21 9.97 11.50
C PHE A 421 -4.15 8.59 12.13
N ASP A 422 -3.60 7.59 11.44
CA ASP A 422 -3.62 6.23 11.99
C ASP A 422 -2.37 5.44 11.61
N GLN A 423 -1.67 4.95 12.62
CA GLN A 423 -0.47 4.15 12.50
C GLN A 423 -0.71 2.88 11.66
N LEU A 424 -1.93 2.35 11.60
CA LEU A 424 -2.22 1.18 10.77
C LEU A 424 -2.07 1.47 9.26
N TYR A 425 -2.42 2.68 8.82
CA TYR A 425 -2.36 3.04 7.40
C TYR A 425 -1.07 3.75 7.00
N SER A 426 -0.32 4.22 7.99
CA SER A 426 0.96 4.88 7.77
C SER A 426 2.00 3.87 7.26
N TYR A 427 2.69 4.22 6.17
CA TYR A 427 3.77 3.40 5.61
C TYR A 427 5.17 3.89 6.01
N SER A 428 5.30 5.13 6.49
CA SER A 428 6.59 5.78 6.81
C SER A 428 6.63 6.37 8.22
N GLY A 429 5.48 6.50 8.87
CA GLY A 429 5.31 7.07 10.19
C GLY A 429 4.01 7.84 10.27
N GLU A 430 3.51 8.05 11.49
CA GLU A 430 2.25 8.74 11.71
C GLU A 430 2.51 10.16 12.23
N TRP A 431 1.87 11.17 11.62
CA TRP A 431 1.89 12.54 12.10
C TRP A 431 1.10 12.71 13.40
N GLY A 432 0.05 11.94 13.63
CA GLY A 432 -0.84 12.09 14.79
C GLY A 432 -1.47 13.48 14.86
N ILE A 433 -2.01 13.93 13.73
CA ILE A 433 -2.67 15.24 13.61
C ILE A 433 -3.86 15.31 14.57
N ASP A 434 -4.63 14.23 14.66
CA ASP A 434 -5.87 14.19 15.39
C ASP A 434 -5.66 14.17 16.91
N GLU A 435 -4.70 13.43 17.46
CA GLU A 435 -4.41 13.52 18.91
C GLU A 435 -3.85 14.91 19.27
N THR A 436 -3.09 15.50 18.35
CA THR A 436 -2.57 16.85 18.50
C THR A 436 -3.71 17.88 18.55
N LEU A 437 -4.66 17.81 17.62
CA LEU A 437 -5.81 18.70 17.58
C LEU A 437 -6.77 18.47 18.76
N ASP A 438 -6.95 17.22 19.18
CA ASP A 438 -7.74 16.86 20.36
C ASP A 438 -7.16 17.44 21.65
N ASN A 439 -5.84 17.45 21.78
CA ASN A 439 -5.15 18.08 22.91
C ASN A 439 -5.25 19.61 22.83
N LEU A 440 -5.01 20.20 21.66
CA LEU A 440 -5.13 21.65 21.45
C LEU A 440 -6.55 22.17 21.74
N PHE A 441 -7.56 21.35 21.43
CA PHE A 441 -8.96 21.68 21.73
C PHE A 441 -9.22 21.86 23.23
N GLN A 442 -8.51 21.11 24.07
CA GLN A 442 -8.66 21.17 25.52
C GLN A 442 -7.83 22.30 26.16
N THR A 443 -6.73 22.69 25.53
CA THR A 443 -5.67 23.49 26.18
C THR A 443 -5.58 24.94 25.72
N THR A 444 -6.24 25.34 24.62
CA THR A 444 -6.06 26.70 24.05
C THR A 444 -7.36 27.46 23.77
N SER A 445 -7.30 28.80 23.78
CA SER A 445 -8.48 29.69 23.64
C SER A 445 -8.71 30.25 22.22
N SER A 446 -7.75 30.16 21.29
CA SER A 446 -7.82 30.76 19.94
C SER A 446 -8.16 29.74 18.84
N VAL A 447 -7.18 28.96 18.39
CA VAL A 447 -7.31 27.92 17.34
C VAL A 447 -7.93 26.64 17.92
N GLY A 448 -7.76 26.40 19.22
CA GLY A 448 -8.34 25.28 19.97
C GLY A 448 -9.85 25.25 20.09
N LYS A 449 -10.59 26.04 19.30
CA LYS A 449 -12.04 25.90 19.17
C LYS A 449 -12.43 25.14 17.91
N GLY A 450 -11.52 24.36 17.32
CA GLY A 450 -11.84 23.34 16.33
C GLY A 450 -11.56 23.74 14.88
N VAL A 451 -11.07 22.75 14.13
CA VAL A 451 -10.76 22.81 12.71
C VAL A 451 -11.14 21.47 12.09
N ILE A 452 -11.62 21.48 10.85
CA ILE A 452 -11.82 20.25 10.07
C ILE A 452 -10.51 19.95 9.33
N VAL A 453 -10.06 18.70 9.33
CA VAL A 453 -8.93 18.28 8.50
C VAL A 453 -9.41 17.27 7.47
N VAL A 454 -9.17 17.56 6.20
CA VAL A 454 -9.42 16.66 5.07
C VAL A 454 -8.07 16.07 4.66
N GLY A 455 -7.86 14.80 4.99
CA GLY A 455 -6.67 14.06 4.57
C GLY A 455 -6.88 13.41 3.21
N ILE A 456 -5.96 13.65 2.29
CA ILE A 456 -6.05 13.14 0.92
C ILE A 456 -4.92 12.14 0.74
N ASP A 457 -5.25 10.85 0.62
CA ASP A 457 -4.24 9.83 0.37
C ASP A 457 -3.40 10.19 -0.88
N ASN A 458 -2.20 9.64 -0.97
CA ASN A 458 -1.43 9.75 -2.19
C ASN A 458 -1.70 8.60 -3.17
N GLY A 459 -1.23 8.79 -4.41
CA GLY A 459 -1.39 7.86 -5.53
C GLY A 459 -0.64 6.54 -5.47
N GLY A 460 0.07 6.20 -4.39
CA GLY A 460 1.08 5.14 -4.43
C GLY A 460 2.10 5.46 -5.52
N SER A 461 2.17 4.62 -6.56
CA SER A 461 3.01 4.85 -7.74
C SER A 461 2.76 6.20 -8.45
N GLU A 462 1.56 6.77 -8.32
CA GLU A 462 1.17 8.02 -8.96
C GLU A 462 1.43 9.26 -8.09
N ARG A 463 1.88 9.06 -6.84
CA ARG A 463 2.17 10.14 -5.88
C ARG A 463 3.10 11.19 -6.47
N LEU A 464 4.21 10.76 -7.07
CA LEU A 464 5.21 11.67 -7.63
C LEU A 464 4.58 12.52 -8.73
N ASN A 465 3.77 11.93 -9.61
CA ASN A 465 3.07 12.66 -10.65
C ASN A 465 2.13 13.72 -10.08
N GLU A 466 1.31 13.34 -9.10
CA GLU A 466 0.28 14.20 -8.50
C GLU A 466 0.85 15.34 -7.65
N LEU A 467 1.97 15.13 -6.97
CA LEU A 467 2.55 16.10 -6.03
C LEU A 467 3.68 16.94 -6.62
N THR A 468 3.95 16.83 -7.93
CA THR A 468 5.00 17.62 -8.61
C THR A 468 4.42 18.48 -9.72
N PRO A 469 4.68 19.81 -9.71
CA PRO A 469 4.11 20.73 -10.69
C PRO A 469 4.78 20.71 -12.05
N PHE A 470 6.06 20.35 -12.10
CA PHE A 470 6.85 20.33 -13.34
C PHE A 470 7.30 18.90 -13.63
N SER A 471 7.42 18.56 -14.91
CA SER A 471 8.05 17.29 -15.29
C SER A 471 9.56 17.38 -15.09
N ASN A 472 10.15 16.33 -14.55
CA ASN A 472 11.57 16.15 -14.36
C ASN A 472 12.07 15.06 -15.32
N SER A 473 13.16 15.31 -16.03
CA SER A 473 13.70 14.39 -17.05
C SER A 473 14.13 13.03 -16.49
N GLN A 474 14.50 12.98 -15.20
CA GLN A 474 14.93 11.76 -14.52
C GLN A 474 13.76 11.04 -13.83
N TYR A 475 12.76 11.79 -13.38
CA TYR A 475 11.77 11.29 -12.41
C TYR A 475 10.32 11.31 -12.89
N GLY A 476 10.04 11.90 -14.06
CA GLY A 476 8.66 12.14 -14.50
C GLY A 476 8.03 13.29 -13.71
N GLY A 477 6.74 13.22 -13.41
CA GLY A 477 6.06 14.31 -12.70
C GLY A 477 5.26 15.25 -13.61
N GLY A 478 4.72 16.31 -13.00
CA GLY A 478 4.06 17.41 -13.72
C GLY A 478 2.53 17.31 -13.79
N GLN A 479 1.88 16.60 -12.86
CA GLN A 479 0.41 16.49 -12.80
C GLN A 479 -0.22 17.26 -11.63
N ALA A 480 0.55 18.08 -10.90
CA ALA A 480 0.03 18.83 -9.76
C ALA A 480 -1.12 19.77 -10.11
N ASP A 481 -1.16 20.35 -11.32
CA ASP A 481 -2.28 21.18 -11.76
C ASP A 481 -3.60 20.39 -11.72
N LYS A 482 -3.65 19.20 -12.35
CA LYS A 482 -4.84 18.34 -12.36
C LYS A 482 -5.22 17.87 -10.95
N TYR A 483 -4.23 17.57 -10.12
CA TYR A 483 -4.45 17.17 -8.73
C TYR A 483 -5.06 18.29 -7.90
N LEU A 484 -4.52 19.52 -8.01
CA LEU A 484 -5.08 20.69 -7.33
C LEU A 484 -6.44 21.09 -7.89
N GLU A 485 -6.67 20.98 -9.19
CA GLU A 485 -7.99 21.20 -9.80
C GLU A 485 -9.03 20.19 -9.29
N PHE A 486 -8.67 18.92 -9.11
CA PHE A 486 -9.52 17.95 -8.42
C PHE A 486 -9.90 18.43 -7.01
N ILE A 487 -8.93 18.92 -6.23
CA ILE A 487 -9.20 19.43 -4.88
C ILE A 487 -10.14 20.63 -4.95
N ILE A 488 -9.86 21.60 -5.82
CA ILE A 488 -10.55 22.89 -5.87
C ILE A 488 -11.95 22.76 -6.46
N GLN A 489 -12.12 21.98 -7.52
CA GLN A 489 -13.36 21.93 -8.31
C GLN A 489 -14.27 20.78 -7.91
N LYS A 490 -13.77 19.78 -7.17
CA LYS A 490 -14.57 18.61 -6.77
C LYS A 490 -14.57 18.37 -5.27
N LEU A 491 -13.40 18.20 -4.66
CA LEU A 491 -13.33 17.83 -3.25
C LEU A 491 -13.78 18.96 -2.33
N LYS A 492 -13.22 20.16 -2.48
CA LYS A 492 -13.58 21.32 -1.64
C LYS A 492 -15.07 21.67 -1.72
N PRO A 493 -15.70 21.77 -2.91
CA PRO A 493 -17.14 21.97 -3.02
C PRO A 493 -17.96 20.88 -2.32
N TYR A 494 -17.54 19.62 -2.43
CA TYR A 494 -18.19 18.51 -1.72
C TYR A 494 -18.11 18.72 -0.20
N ILE A 495 -16.92 19.04 0.33
CA ILE A 495 -16.71 19.29 1.76
C ILE A 495 -17.54 20.49 2.23
N ASP A 496 -17.52 21.60 1.51
CA ASP A 496 -18.26 22.82 1.87
C ASP A 496 -19.79 22.63 1.83
N THR A 497 -20.28 21.70 1.01
CA THR A 497 -21.73 21.42 0.91
C THR A 497 -22.20 20.44 2.00
N HIS A 498 -21.36 19.50 2.41
CA HIS A 498 -21.74 18.41 3.32
C HIS A 498 -21.30 18.65 4.78
N PHE A 499 -20.39 19.59 5.02
CA PHE A 499 -19.87 19.90 6.34
C PHE A 499 -20.00 21.39 6.66
N ARG A 500 -20.04 21.74 7.95
CA ARG A 500 -20.12 23.14 8.41
C ARG A 500 -18.75 23.80 8.30
N THR A 501 -18.43 24.31 7.12
CA THR A 501 -17.15 24.96 6.85
C THR A 501 -17.26 26.48 6.82
N LYS A 502 -16.12 27.15 7.05
CA LYS A 502 -15.87 28.53 6.64
C LYS A 502 -15.11 28.45 5.32
N SER A 503 -15.81 28.67 4.21
CA SER A 503 -15.32 28.32 2.87
C SER A 503 -14.40 29.37 2.26
N GLU A 504 -14.27 30.53 2.89
CA GLU A 504 -13.41 31.62 2.47
C GLU A 504 -11.92 31.26 2.56
N ARG A 505 -11.09 31.91 1.73
CA ARG A 505 -9.66 31.59 1.62
C ARG A 505 -8.91 31.82 2.94
N GLU A 506 -9.31 32.81 3.74
CA GLU A 506 -8.73 33.10 5.05
C GLU A 506 -8.95 31.96 6.04
N HIS A 507 -9.84 31.03 5.75
CA HIS A 507 -10.18 29.89 6.58
C HIS A 507 -9.85 28.54 5.94
N THR A 508 -9.25 28.58 4.74
CA THR A 508 -8.86 27.40 3.98
C THR A 508 -7.34 27.26 3.95
N VAL A 509 -6.84 26.17 4.54
CA VAL A 509 -5.40 25.84 4.59
C VAL A 509 -5.10 24.67 3.65
N ILE A 510 -3.95 24.69 2.99
CA ILE A 510 -3.36 23.51 2.34
C ILE A 510 -1.97 23.25 2.91
N LEU A 511 -1.64 21.99 3.21
CA LEU A 511 -0.32 21.64 3.77
C LEU A 511 0.13 20.23 3.41
N GLY A 512 1.44 20.02 3.50
CA GLY A 512 2.08 18.71 3.41
C GLY A 512 3.58 18.81 3.67
N SER A 513 4.25 17.66 3.68
CA SER A 513 5.71 17.57 3.78
C SER A 513 6.35 17.07 2.49
N SER A 514 7.65 17.33 2.30
CA SER A 514 8.40 16.79 1.15
C SER A 514 7.77 17.23 -0.17
N LEU A 515 7.39 16.30 -1.05
CA LEU A 515 6.60 16.59 -2.26
C LEU A 515 5.24 17.24 -1.94
N GLY A 516 4.59 16.82 -0.85
CA GLY A 516 3.40 17.47 -0.30
C GLY A 516 3.63 18.94 0.06
N GLY A 517 4.81 19.27 0.60
CA GLY A 517 5.23 20.65 0.88
C GLY A 517 5.47 21.45 -0.39
N LEU A 518 6.10 20.84 -1.41
CA LEU A 518 6.29 21.42 -2.73
C LEU A 518 4.95 21.78 -3.40
N VAL A 519 4.00 20.84 -3.48
CA VAL A 519 2.69 21.11 -4.09
C VAL A 519 1.85 22.09 -3.28
N SER A 520 1.96 22.08 -1.94
CA SER A 520 1.29 23.07 -1.08
C SER A 520 1.80 24.48 -1.39
N PHE A 521 3.12 24.65 -1.52
CA PHE A 521 3.72 25.92 -1.93
C PHE A 521 3.30 26.32 -3.36
N TYR A 522 3.28 25.38 -4.29
CA TYR A 522 2.81 25.64 -5.65
C TYR A 522 1.33 26.08 -5.68
N ALA A 523 0.48 25.46 -4.86
CA ALA A 523 -0.91 25.88 -4.67
C ALA A 523 -1.00 27.31 -4.11
N ALA A 524 -0.08 27.70 -3.22
CA ALA A 524 0.02 29.07 -2.72
C ALA A 524 0.30 30.09 -3.83
N ALA A 525 1.21 29.74 -4.75
CA ALA A 525 1.59 30.60 -5.87
C ALA A 525 0.48 30.71 -6.92
N ARG A 526 -0.22 29.62 -7.22
CA ARG A 526 -1.19 29.54 -8.32
C ARG A 526 -2.64 29.81 -7.90
N TYR A 527 -3.02 29.36 -6.71
CA TYR A 527 -4.40 29.35 -6.23
C TYR A 527 -4.52 30.12 -4.91
N SER A 528 -3.77 31.23 -4.79
CA SER A 528 -3.78 32.15 -3.64
C SER A 528 -5.18 32.66 -3.29
N HIS A 529 -6.08 32.76 -4.27
CA HIS A 529 -7.48 33.16 -4.10
C HIS A 529 -8.37 32.08 -3.45
N ILE A 530 -7.92 30.82 -3.43
CA ILE A 530 -8.60 29.70 -2.76
C ILE A 530 -7.94 29.37 -1.41
N PHE A 531 -6.61 29.27 -1.39
CA PHE A 531 -5.85 28.91 -0.20
C PHE A 531 -5.18 30.16 0.38
N GLY A 532 -5.71 30.68 1.49
CA GLY A 532 -5.16 31.88 2.13
C GLY A 532 -4.01 31.59 3.10
N ARG A 533 -3.77 30.32 3.43
CA ARG A 533 -2.83 29.87 4.45
C ARG A 533 -2.20 28.55 4.02
N VAL A 534 -0.88 28.42 4.14
CA VAL A 534 -0.15 27.27 3.61
C VAL A 534 0.93 26.79 4.57
N GLY A 535 0.94 25.50 4.86
CA GLY A 535 2.00 24.83 5.61
C GLY A 535 2.97 24.12 4.67
N VAL A 536 4.24 24.51 4.72
CA VAL A 536 5.30 24.03 3.82
C VAL A 536 6.38 23.34 4.65
N PHE A 537 6.21 22.03 4.88
CA PHE A 537 7.10 21.22 5.71
C PHE A 537 8.16 20.55 4.84
N SER A 538 9.43 20.68 5.20
CA SER A 538 10.59 20.04 4.56
C SER A 538 10.46 19.96 3.02
N PRO A 539 10.22 21.08 2.31
CA PRO A 539 9.76 21.05 0.93
C PRO A 539 10.82 20.53 -0.05
N SER A 540 10.41 19.71 -1.00
CA SER A 540 11.28 19.17 -2.05
C SER A 540 11.54 20.16 -3.20
N PHE A 541 12.01 21.37 -2.90
CA PHE A 541 12.31 22.38 -3.94
C PHE A 541 13.42 21.94 -4.91
N TRP A 542 14.30 21.03 -4.48
CA TRP A 542 15.30 20.36 -5.31
C TRP A 542 14.70 19.62 -6.53
N PHE A 543 13.40 19.32 -6.53
CA PHE A 543 12.77 18.52 -7.58
C PHE A 543 12.85 19.18 -8.97
N SER A 544 12.71 20.50 -9.03
CA SER A 544 12.87 21.25 -10.28
C SER A 544 13.14 22.72 -10.00
N ASP A 545 14.20 23.27 -10.61
CA ASP A 545 14.53 24.69 -10.54
C ASP A 545 13.43 25.61 -11.10
N GLU A 546 12.52 25.08 -11.90
CA GLU A 546 11.39 25.84 -12.46
C GLU A 546 10.49 26.44 -11.38
N ILE A 547 10.42 25.82 -10.19
CA ILE A 547 9.62 26.33 -9.08
C ILE A 547 10.03 27.74 -8.64
N TYR A 548 11.33 28.07 -8.69
CA TYR A 548 11.84 29.39 -8.33
C TYR A 548 11.40 30.45 -9.33
N ARG A 549 11.52 30.13 -10.64
CA ARG A 549 11.08 31.04 -11.71
C ARG A 549 9.57 31.26 -11.66
N TYR A 550 8.82 30.18 -11.47
CA TYR A 550 7.37 30.21 -11.37
C TYR A 550 6.91 31.04 -10.16
N ALA A 551 7.47 30.80 -8.98
CA ALA A 551 7.17 31.56 -7.78
C ALA A 551 7.47 33.06 -7.97
N SER A 552 8.63 33.39 -8.55
CA SER A 552 9.01 34.79 -8.82
C SER A 552 7.96 35.49 -9.68
N ALA A 553 7.52 34.85 -10.76
CA ALA A 553 6.50 35.41 -11.64
C ALA A 553 5.13 35.53 -10.96
N MET A 554 4.61 34.45 -10.38
CA MET A 554 3.24 34.41 -9.86
C MET A 554 3.04 35.32 -8.66
N PHE A 555 3.97 35.33 -7.69
CA PHE A 555 3.84 36.22 -6.54
C PHE A 555 4.04 37.69 -6.92
N THR A 556 4.86 37.99 -7.93
CA THR A 556 4.98 39.36 -8.46
C THR A 556 3.66 39.83 -9.07
N LEU A 557 2.94 38.96 -9.78
CA LEU A 557 1.68 39.31 -10.44
C LEU A 557 0.46 39.31 -9.50
N SER A 558 0.49 38.55 -8.40
CA SER A 558 -0.66 38.41 -7.49
C SER A 558 -0.84 39.59 -6.55
N ASP A 559 -2.02 40.19 -6.49
CA ASP A 559 -2.36 41.22 -5.48
C ASP A 559 -2.79 40.64 -4.13
N ILE A 560 -2.93 39.32 -4.07
CA ILE A 560 -3.37 38.59 -2.87
C ILE A 560 -2.27 37.63 -2.44
N ASN A 561 -1.82 37.75 -1.19
CA ASN A 561 -0.73 36.94 -0.63
C ASN A 561 -1.26 36.01 0.47
N PRO A 562 -1.07 34.69 0.38
CA PRO A 562 -1.35 33.78 1.49
C PRO A 562 -0.31 33.90 2.61
N LYS A 563 -0.68 33.51 3.84
CA LYS A 563 0.29 33.26 4.92
C LYS A 563 1.04 31.95 4.63
N LEU A 564 2.36 31.96 4.75
CA LEU A 564 3.22 30.80 4.50
C LEU A 564 3.99 30.42 5.76
N TYR A 565 3.89 29.17 6.19
CA TYR A 565 4.69 28.63 7.29
C TYR A 565 5.68 27.60 6.74
N PHE A 566 6.96 27.93 6.75
CA PHE A 566 8.05 27.06 6.32
C PHE A 566 8.72 26.42 7.53
N VAL A 567 8.97 25.12 7.46
CA VAL A 567 9.75 24.42 8.48
C VAL A 567 10.62 23.33 7.88
N CYS A 568 11.87 23.23 8.31
CA CYS A 568 12.75 22.10 7.98
C CYS A 568 13.73 21.77 9.12
N GLY A 569 14.32 20.59 9.05
CA GLY A 569 15.28 20.05 9.99
C GLY A 569 16.73 20.27 9.58
N GLY A 570 17.62 20.39 10.57
CA GLY A 570 19.06 20.58 10.39
C GLY A 570 19.82 19.31 10.00
N LYS A 571 19.22 18.14 10.15
CA LYS A 571 19.79 16.84 9.73
C LYS A 571 19.20 16.35 8.41
N GLU A 572 18.42 17.17 7.72
CA GLU A 572 17.93 16.87 6.37
C GLU A 572 19.07 16.94 5.33
N SER A 573 18.74 16.82 4.04
CA SER A 573 19.75 16.95 3.00
C SER A 573 20.47 18.29 3.09
N ALA A 574 21.75 18.30 2.70
CA ALA A 574 22.55 19.53 2.66
C ALA A 574 21.93 20.63 1.77
N SER A 575 21.03 20.29 0.85
CA SER A 575 20.32 21.24 0.00
C SER A 575 19.02 21.79 0.61
N THR A 576 18.39 21.09 1.58
CA THR A 576 17.03 21.44 2.05
C THR A 576 16.97 22.86 2.63
N ILE A 577 17.88 23.20 3.56
CA ILE A 577 17.93 24.54 4.16
C ILE A 577 18.25 25.61 3.10
N PRO A 578 19.33 25.49 2.30
CA PRO A 578 19.64 26.45 1.25
C PRO A 578 18.49 26.67 0.26
N ASP A 579 17.81 25.60 -0.16
CA ASP A 579 16.71 25.67 -1.12
C ASP A 579 15.50 26.40 -0.56
N MET A 580 15.18 26.17 0.72
CA MET A 580 14.11 26.84 1.45
C MET A 580 14.43 28.33 1.68
N GLU A 581 15.63 28.64 2.13
CA GLU A 581 16.09 30.03 2.35
C GLU A 581 16.13 30.81 1.03
N LYS A 582 16.62 30.21 -0.05
CA LYS A 582 16.60 30.78 -1.41
C LYS A 582 15.18 31.14 -1.84
N MET A 583 14.21 30.25 -1.59
CA MET A 583 12.80 30.51 -1.92
C MET A 583 12.24 31.66 -1.08
N ILE A 584 12.47 31.65 0.23
CA ILE A 584 12.00 32.72 1.13
C ILE A 584 12.59 34.06 0.74
N GLN A 585 13.89 34.12 0.45
CA GLN A 585 14.56 35.34 0.03
C GLN A 585 13.94 35.91 -1.26
N LEU A 586 13.67 35.04 -2.23
CA LEU A 586 13.00 35.42 -3.47
C LEU A 586 11.61 36.05 -3.24
N LEU A 587 10.84 35.55 -2.26
CA LEU A 587 9.54 36.14 -1.90
C LEU A 587 9.67 37.51 -1.22
N ILE A 588 10.70 37.69 -0.38
CA ILE A 588 11.00 38.95 0.30
C ILE A 588 11.45 40.00 -0.71
N ASP A 589 12.31 39.63 -1.66
CA ASP A 589 12.87 40.53 -2.68
C ASP A 589 11.77 41.09 -3.61
N ASN A 590 10.68 40.34 -3.81
CA ASN A 590 9.48 40.81 -4.50
C ASN A 590 8.70 41.89 -3.72
N LYS A 591 9.15 42.31 -2.52
CA LYS A 591 8.58 43.34 -1.62
C LYS A 591 7.12 43.13 -1.20
N LYS A 592 6.55 41.96 -1.50
CA LYS A 592 5.17 41.59 -1.16
C LYS A 592 5.07 40.76 0.13
N TYR A 593 6.18 40.20 0.57
CA TYR A 593 6.27 39.39 1.78
C TYR A 593 7.18 40.02 2.82
N THR A 594 6.79 39.90 4.07
CA THR A 594 7.60 40.28 5.23
C THR A 594 7.58 39.11 6.20
N ILE A 595 8.75 38.78 6.73
CA ILE A 595 8.91 37.79 7.81
C ILE A 595 8.03 38.19 9.01
N ASP A 596 7.49 37.19 9.69
CA ASP A 596 6.58 37.24 10.84
C ASP A 596 5.20 37.88 10.59
N LYS A 597 5.02 38.61 9.48
CA LYS A 597 3.70 39.08 9.01
C LYS A 597 3.05 38.07 8.07
N ASN A 598 3.74 37.73 6.98
CA ASN A 598 3.22 36.85 5.92
C ASN A 598 3.97 35.52 5.82
N ILE A 599 5.22 35.47 6.29
CA ILE A 599 6.06 34.26 6.27
C ILE A 599 6.56 33.95 7.68
N LYS A 600 6.40 32.70 8.12
CA LYS A 600 7.17 32.13 9.22
C LYS A 600 8.18 31.15 8.66
N SER A 601 9.43 31.22 9.14
CA SER A 601 10.49 30.27 8.80
C SER A 601 11.03 29.66 10.08
N VAL A 602 11.09 28.33 10.13
CA VAL A 602 11.55 27.58 11.30
C VAL A 602 12.57 26.53 10.87
N ILE A 603 13.76 26.60 11.44
CA ILE A 603 14.82 25.59 11.24
C ILE A 603 15.14 24.98 12.60
N LYS A 604 15.08 23.65 12.70
CA LYS A 604 15.36 22.92 13.95
C LYS A 604 16.56 22.01 13.76
N ASN A 605 17.65 22.27 14.47
CA ASN A 605 18.93 21.55 14.28
C ASN A 605 18.83 20.03 14.42
N ASP A 606 17.90 19.54 15.23
CA ASP A 606 17.69 18.13 15.48
C ASP A 606 16.71 17.45 14.52
N GLY A 607 15.96 18.25 13.74
CA GLY A 607 14.93 17.77 12.82
C GLY A 607 15.51 16.95 11.68
N GLU A 608 14.80 15.87 11.34
CA GLU A 608 15.10 14.94 10.25
C GLU A 608 13.93 14.94 9.26
N HIS A 609 14.14 14.39 8.05
CA HIS A 609 13.11 14.30 7.01
C HIS A 609 12.13 13.15 7.32
N SER A 610 11.35 13.29 8.39
CA SER A 610 10.49 12.23 8.93
C SER A 610 9.26 12.77 9.67
N GLU A 611 8.26 11.92 9.79
CA GLU A 611 6.93 12.13 10.35
C GLU A 611 6.97 12.52 11.83
N TRP A 612 7.93 12.01 12.61
CA TRP A 612 8.07 12.42 14.00
C TRP A 612 8.37 13.93 14.11
N PHE A 613 9.16 14.46 13.18
CA PHE A 613 9.55 15.87 13.16
C PHE A 613 8.37 16.72 12.72
N TRP A 614 7.69 16.34 11.64
CA TRP A 614 6.50 17.05 11.16
C TRP A 614 5.36 17.03 12.18
N LYS A 615 5.15 15.91 12.88
CA LYS A 615 4.25 15.79 14.05
C LYS A 615 4.54 16.85 15.10
N ARG A 616 5.80 16.98 15.50
CA ARG A 616 6.22 17.94 16.53
C ARG A 616 5.96 19.39 16.10
N GLU A 617 6.33 19.73 14.87
CA GLU A 617 6.25 21.10 14.36
C GLU A 617 4.83 21.50 13.92
N PHE A 618 3.93 20.52 13.76
CA PHE A 618 2.55 20.76 13.35
C PHE A 618 1.88 21.81 14.25
N VAL A 619 1.89 21.63 15.57
CA VAL A 619 1.23 22.52 16.55
C VAL A 619 1.52 24.00 16.30
N ASP A 620 2.81 24.35 16.27
CA ASP A 620 3.26 25.74 16.13
C ASP A 620 2.84 26.32 14.77
N ALA A 621 2.87 25.50 13.72
CA ALA A 621 2.42 25.88 12.39
C ALA A 621 0.94 26.27 12.39
N ILE A 622 0.07 25.44 12.98
CA ILE A 622 -1.38 25.67 12.91
C ILE A 622 -1.75 26.87 13.78
N GLN A 623 -1.15 26.98 14.97
CA GLN A 623 -1.33 28.14 15.82
C GLN A 623 -0.95 29.44 15.12
N TRP A 624 0.21 29.48 14.44
CA TRP A 624 0.63 30.68 13.72
C TRP A 624 -0.23 30.98 12.48
N LEU A 625 -0.59 29.95 11.70
CA LEU A 625 -1.40 30.12 10.50
C LEU A 625 -2.80 30.66 10.83
N PHE A 626 -3.40 30.22 11.95
CA PHE A 626 -4.74 30.65 12.36
C PHE A 626 -4.78 31.87 13.29
N ASN A 627 -3.66 32.26 13.91
CA ASN A 627 -3.56 33.53 14.62
C ASN A 627 -3.47 34.70 13.62
N ASN A 628 -4.14 35.81 13.95
CA ASN A 628 -4.15 37.03 13.14
C ASN A 628 -2.85 37.82 13.32
#